data_AF-A0A933UZY2-F1
#
_entry.id   AF-A0A933UZY2-F1
#
_cell.length_a   1.000
_cell.length_b   1.000
_cell.length_c   1.000
_cell.angle_alpha   90.00
_cell.angle_beta   90.00
_cell.angle_gamma   90.00
#
_symmetry.space_group_name_H-M   'P 1'
#
loop_
_entity.id
_entity.type
_entity.pdbx_description
1 polymer ?
#
loop_
_entity_poly.entity_id
_entity_poly.type
_entity_poly.pdbx_seq_one_letter_code
_entity_poly.pdbx_strand_id
1 'polypeptide(L)'
;MVKLTIDDVKIDFVMNVYESITKQIQQMDLKISILLSWCGVIAAVLGREVAILIAQRQMRYSTIILTVGVVVSLLVSGFYIFQVLKPRKGKIGEKSSFVGLLWSGDILNLGKESRGRIKNYLHALTDITNHKQIYEQFVTSIVLISTIQDSKNRNFLGGLIATVISFSLLVALMAIVEIKLPV
;
A
#
# COMPACT_ATOMS: atom_id res chain seq x y z
N MET A 1 20.80 1.10 38.33
CA MET A 1 20.52 -0.12 37.54
C MET A 1 19.05 -0.46 37.73
N VAL A 2 18.19 -0.09 36.78
CA VAL A 2 16.76 -0.41 36.84
C VAL A 2 16.60 -1.87 36.42
N LYS A 3 16.13 -2.74 37.32
CA LYS A 3 15.75 -4.11 36.97
C LYS A 3 14.49 -4.02 36.09
N LEU A 4 14.68 -4.05 34.77
CA LEU A 4 13.60 -4.31 33.82
C LEU A 4 13.03 -5.68 34.14
N THR A 5 11.75 -5.75 34.44
CA THR A 5 11.06 -7.03 34.60
C THR A 5 10.86 -7.64 33.21
N ILE A 6 10.74 -8.97 33.13
CA ILE A 6 10.54 -9.70 31.86
C ILE A 6 9.29 -9.17 31.13
N ASP A 7 8.31 -8.67 31.86
CA ASP A 7 7.08 -8.12 31.29
C ASP A 7 7.30 -6.73 30.67
N ASP A 8 8.16 -5.88 31.25
CA ASP A 8 8.54 -4.60 30.64
C ASP A 8 9.22 -4.81 29.28
N VAL A 9 10.12 -5.80 29.18
CA VAL A 9 10.82 -6.13 27.92
C VAL A 9 9.86 -6.64 26.84
N LYS A 10 8.82 -7.39 27.23
CA LYS A 10 7.79 -7.86 26.28
C LYS A 10 6.96 -6.69 25.77
N ILE A 11 6.57 -5.76 26.63
CA ILE A 11 5.80 -4.57 26.25
C ILE A 11 6.60 -3.71 25.28
N ASP A 12 7.86 -3.43 25.59
CA ASP A 12 8.76 -2.67 24.70
C ASP A 12 8.93 -3.34 23.34
N PHE A 13 9.09 -4.67 23.31
CA PHE A 13 9.17 -5.42 22.06
C PHE A 13 7.89 -5.27 21.22
N VAL A 14 6.71 -5.47 21.83
CA VAL A 14 5.42 -5.39 21.13
C VAL A 14 5.17 -3.97 20.63
N MET A 15 5.51 -2.94 21.41
CA MET A 15 5.40 -1.53 21.00
C MET A 15 6.34 -1.18 19.84
N ASN A 16 7.58 -1.66 19.86
CA ASN A 16 8.52 -1.47 18.75
C ASN A 16 8.05 -2.16 17.46
N VAL A 17 7.51 -3.38 17.57
CA VAL A 17 6.92 -4.10 16.43
C VAL A 17 5.72 -3.32 15.88
N TYR A 18 4.86 -2.81 16.76
CA TYR A 18 3.71 -2.00 16.39
C TYR A 18 4.11 -0.74 15.61
N GLU A 19 5.10 0.01 16.11
CA GLU A 19 5.59 1.23 15.47
C GLU A 19 6.21 0.93 14.08
N SER A 20 7.01 -0.14 13.99
CA SER A 20 7.62 -0.59 12.73
C SER A 20 6.55 -0.91 11.67
N ILE A 21 5.53 -1.70 12.03
CA ILE A 21 4.43 -2.04 11.11
C ILE A 21 3.69 -0.79 10.66
N THR A 22 3.46 0.16 11.57
CA THR A 22 2.76 1.41 11.26
C THR A 22 3.55 2.28 10.27
N LYS A 23 4.88 2.41 10.47
CA LYS A 23 5.75 3.11 9.51
C LYS A 23 5.73 2.44 8.14
N GLN A 24 5.74 1.10 8.09
CA GLN A 24 5.66 0.36 6.83
C GLN A 24 4.33 0.60 6.09
N ILE A 25 3.22 0.72 6.82
CA ILE A 25 1.91 1.07 6.24
C ILE A 25 1.95 2.46 5.60
N GLN A 26 2.43 3.47 6.33
CA GLN A 26 2.53 4.85 5.80
C GLN A 26 3.42 4.92 4.56
N GLN A 27 4.55 4.20 4.58
CA GLN A 27 5.43 4.09 3.42
C GLN A 27 4.77 3.37 2.23
N MET A 28 3.87 2.41 2.49
CA MET A 28 3.15 1.70 1.45
C MET A 28 2.16 2.61 0.71
N ASP A 29 1.47 3.50 1.43
CA ASP A 29 0.57 4.50 0.79
C ASP A 29 1.35 5.42 -0.16
N LEU A 30 2.55 5.84 0.24
CA LEU A 30 3.46 6.60 -0.63
C LEU A 30 3.89 5.79 -1.87
N LYS A 31 4.28 4.53 -1.69
CA LYS A 31 4.68 3.63 -2.79
C LYS A 31 3.54 3.42 -3.79
N ILE A 32 2.31 3.24 -3.32
CA ILE A 32 1.12 3.10 -4.16
C ILE A 32 0.86 4.38 -4.96
N SER A 33 0.98 5.55 -4.33
CA SER A 33 0.81 6.85 -5.00
C SER A 33 1.81 7.02 -6.16
N ILE A 34 3.08 6.68 -5.93
CA ILE A 34 4.11 6.71 -6.97
C ILE A 34 3.76 5.75 -8.11
N LEU A 35 3.33 4.51 -7.79
CA LEU A 35 2.99 3.51 -8.80
C LEU A 35 1.78 3.93 -9.65
N LEU A 36 0.75 4.53 -9.03
CA LEU A 36 -0.40 5.10 -9.72
C LEU A 36 0.01 6.23 -10.68
N SER A 37 0.91 7.11 -10.24
CA SER A 37 1.45 8.18 -11.08
C SER A 37 2.11 7.62 -12.34
N TRP A 38 2.96 6.59 -12.21
CA TRP A 38 3.58 5.93 -13.35
C TRP A 38 2.58 5.26 -14.29
N CYS A 39 1.54 4.60 -13.76
CA CYS A 39 0.47 4.05 -14.59
C CYS A 39 -0.23 5.16 -15.41
N GLY A 40 -0.44 6.33 -14.82
CA GLY A 40 -0.98 7.51 -15.50
C GLY A 40 -0.07 8.01 -16.63
N VAL A 41 1.24 8.09 -16.38
CA VAL A 41 2.23 8.47 -17.41
C VAL A 41 2.21 7.49 -18.59
N ILE A 42 2.23 6.18 -18.32
CA ILE A 42 2.18 5.14 -19.36
C ILE A 42 0.89 5.28 -20.18
N ALA A 43 -0.26 5.49 -19.53
CA ALA A 43 -1.54 5.66 -20.21
C ALA A 43 -1.58 6.91 -21.11
N ALA A 44 -1.03 8.04 -20.63
CA ALA A 44 -0.96 9.27 -21.41
C ALA A 44 -0.07 9.13 -22.65
N VAL A 45 1.11 8.52 -22.49
CA VAL A 45 2.04 8.27 -23.59
C VAL A 45 1.44 7.26 -24.58
N LEU A 46 0.82 6.19 -24.11
CA LEU A 46 0.10 5.25 -24.98
C LEU A 46 -0.98 5.96 -25.80
N GLY A 47 -1.76 6.85 -25.19
CA GLY A 47 -2.77 7.65 -25.90
C GLY A 47 -2.18 8.50 -27.02
N ARG A 48 -1.02 9.13 -26.78
CA ARG A 48 -0.25 9.86 -27.80
C ARG A 48 0.18 8.95 -28.95
N GLU A 49 0.80 7.80 -28.65
CA GLU A 49 1.28 6.88 -29.68
C GLU A 49 0.14 6.32 -30.54
N VAL A 50 -0.99 5.98 -29.92
CA VAL A 50 -2.19 5.54 -30.63
C VAL A 50 -2.72 6.64 -31.55
N ALA A 51 -2.77 7.90 -31.09
CA ALA A 51 -3.21 9.02 -31.91
C ALA A 51 -2.33 9.22 -33.15
N ILE A 52 -1.01 9.11 -33.00
CA ILE A 52 -0.04 9.21 -34.12
C ILE A 52 -0.27 8.07 -35.12
N LEU A 53 -0.42 6.84 -34.63
CA LEU A 53 -0.66 5.66 -35.48
C LEU A 53 -1.97 5.77 -36.28
N ILE A 54 -3.03 6.32 -35.68
CA ILE A 54 -4.31 6.56 -36.34
C ILE A 54 -4.17 7.68 -37.39
N ALA A 55 -3.59 8.81 -37.01
CA ALA A 55 -3.45 9.97 -37.90
C ALA A 55 -2.67 9.64 -39.18
N GLN A 56 -1.67 8.77 -39.07
CA GLN A 56 -0.81 8.37 -40.20
C GLN A 56 -1.31 7.12 -40.95
N ARG A 57 -2.44 6.52 -40.54
CA ARG A 57 -2.96 5.25 -41.09
C ARG A 57 -1.94 4.10 -41.10
N GLN A 58 -0.97 4.11 -40.18
CA GLN A 58 0.10 3.10 -40.10
C GLN A 58 -0.19 1.97 -39.09
N MET A 59 -1.47 1.63 -38.91
CA MET A 59 -1.90 0.53 -38.06
C MET A 59 -1.48 -0.81 -38.67
N ARG A 60 -0.38 -1.40 -38.17
CA ARG A 60 0.01 -2.78 -38.50
C ARG A 60 -0.43 -3.73 -37.39
N TYR A 61 -0.60 -5.02 -37.73
CA TYR A 61 -0.94 -6.05 -36.75
C TYR A 61 0.03 -6.06 -35.54
N SER A 62 1.33 -5.84 -35.76
CA SER A 62 2.33 -5.79 -34.68
C SER A 62 2.12 -4.62 -33.70
N THR A 63 1.78 -3.43 -34.19
CA THR A 63 1.52 -2.26 -33.32
C THR A 63 0.21 -2.42 -32.57
N ILE A 64 -0.80 -3.05 -33.19
CA ILE A 64 -2.07 -3.38 -32.52
C ILE A 64 -1.82 -4.36 -31.37
N ILE A 65 -1.04 -5.43 -31.59
CA ILE A 65 -0.72 -6.40 -30.54
C ILE A 65 0.02 -5.74 -29.38
N LEU A 66 0.99 -4.86 -29.66
CA LEU A 66 1.72 -4.12 -28.62
C LEU A 66 0.80 -3.18 -27.83
N THR A 67 -0.04 -2.40 -28.51
CA THR A 67 -1.03 -1.53 -27.86
C THR A 67 -1.97 -2.31 -26.95
N VAL A 68 -2.55 -3.41 -27.46
CA VAL A 68 -3.42 -4.28 -26.66
C VAL A 68 -2.65 -4.86 -25.46
N GLY A 69 -1.40 -5.27 -25.66
CA GLY A 69 -0.51 -5.75 -24.61
C GLY A 69 -0.34 -4.72 -23.49
N VAL A 70 -0.01 -3.47 -23.82
CA VAL A 70 0.12 -2.37 -22.85
C VAL A 70 -1.19 -2.12 -22.10
N VAL A 71 -2.34 -2.12 -22.79
CA VAL A 71 -3.64 -1.91 -22.15
C VAL A 71 -3.95 -3.03 -21.16
N VAL A 72 -3.77 -4.29 -21.56
CA VAL A 72 -4.02 -5.44 -20.69
C VAL A 72 -3.10 -5.42 -19.47
N SER A 73 -1.81 -5.14 -19.64
CA SER A 73 -0.87 -5.07 -18.53
C SER A 73 -1.16 -3.89 -17.59
N LEU A 74 -1.63 -2.75 -18.10
CA LEU A 74 -2.11 -1.63 -17.28
C LEU A 74 -3.37 -1.99 -16.47
N LEU A 75 -4.32 -2.70 -17.08
CA LEU A 75 -5.51 -3.19 -16.37
C LEU A 75 -5.14 -4.17 -15.25
N VAL A 76 -4.21 -5.09 -15.52
CA VAL A 76 -3.68 -6.01 -14.51
C VAL A 76 -2.98 -5.25 -13.38
N SER A 77 -2.16 -4.25 -13.70
CA SER A 77 -1.54 -3.38 -12.70
C SER A 77 -2.59 -2.66 -11.84
N GLY A 78 -3.59 -2.05 -12.48
CA GLY A 78 -4.71 -1.38 -11.81
C GLY A 78 -5.49 -2.32 -10.88
N PHE A 79 -5.73 -3.57 -11.29
CA PHE A 79 -6.36 -4.58 -10.45
C PHE A 79 -5.55 -4.87 -9.18
N TYR A 80 -4.24 -5.10 -9.31
CA TYR A 80 -3.37 -5.32 -8.16
C TYR A 80 -3.33 -4.10 -7.23
N ILE A 81 -3.20 -2.90 -7.79
CA ILE A 81 -3.22 -1.64 -7.02
C ILE A 81 -4.55 -1.49 -6.27
N PHE A 82 -5.67 -1.78 -6.91
CA PHE A 82 -6.99 -1.74 -6.29
C PHE A 82 -7.10 -2.72 -5.11
N GLN A 83 -6.55 -3.93 -5.24
CA GLN A 83 -6.52 -4.91 -4.14
C GLN A 83 -5.67 -4.41 -2.95
N VAL A 84 -4.60 -3.66 -3.20
CA VAL A 84 -3.81 -3.02 -2.13
C VAL A 84 -4.61 -1.90 -1.45
N LEU A 85 -5.36 -1.10 -2.23
CA LEU A 85 -6.17 0.01 -1.71
C LEU A 85 -7.46 -0.44 -1.02
N LYS A 86 -7.94 -1.66 -1.29
CA LYS A 86 -9.20 -2.16 -0.72
C LYS A 86 -9.20 -2.02 0.81
N PRO A 87 -10.24 -1.38 1.39
CA PRO A 87 -10.29 -1.14 2.83
C PRO A 87 -10.28 -2.46 3.59
N ARG A 88 -9.58 -2.45 4.73
CA ARG A 88 -9.32 -3.60 5.61
C ARG A 88 -10.65 -4.10 6.21
N LYS A 89 -11.39 -4.95 5.50
CA LYS A 89 -12.56 -5.63 6.06
C LYS A 89 -12.13 -6.89 6.83
N GLY A 90 -11.36 -6.70 7.89
CA GLY A 90 -11.29 -7.67 8.97
C GLY A 90 -12.41 -7.33 9.94
N LYS A 91 -13.51 -8.10 9.94
CA LYS A 91 -14.43 -8.05 11.09
C LYS A 91 -13.69 -8.65 12.27
N ILE A 92 -13.12 -7.79 13.12
CA ILE A 92 -12.73 -8.19 14.47
C ILE A 92 -14.05 -8.63 15.14
N GLY A 93 -14.09 -9.88 15.62
CA GLY A 93 -15.31 -10.52 16.11
C GLY A 93 -16.09 -9.65 17.10
N GLU A 94 -17.40 -9.87 17.11
CA GLU A 94 -18.50 -9.11 17.75
C GLU A 94 -18.39 -8.85 19.27
N LYS A 95 -17.24 -9.09 19.90
CA LYS A 95 -16.97 -8.84 21.33
C LYS A 95 -15.54 -8.35 21.59
N SER A 96 -15.10 -7.32 20.89
CA SER A 96 -13.90 -6.59 21.28
C SER A 96 -14.25 -5.13 21.55
N SER A 97 -14.20 -4.75 22.82
CA SER A 97 -14.13 -3.34 23.26
C SER A 97 -12.85 -2.66 22.76
N PHE A 98 -11.92 -3.43 22.21
CA PHE A 98 -10.73 -2.95 21.53
C PHE A 98 -11.04 -2.66 20.06
N VAL A 99 -11.66 -1.50 19.81
CA VAL A 99 -11.55 -0.84 18.49
C VAL A 99 -10.06 -0.63 18.29
N GLY A 100 -9.49 -1.18 17.21
CA GLY A 100 -8.05 -1.25 16.93
C GLY A 100 -7.37 0.12 16.83
N LEU A 101 -7.22 0.78 17.97
CA LEU A 101 -6.81 2.17 18.11
C LEU A 101 -5.52 2.16 18.92
N LEU A 102 -4.42 2.06 18.19
CA LEU A 102 -3.20 2.76 18.57
C LEU A 102 -2.47 3.22 17.31
N TRP A 103 -3.19 3.49 16.21
CA TRP A 103 -2.55 4.05 15.01
C TRP A 103 -1.77 5.28 15.45
N SER A 104 -0.49 5.38 15.09
CA SER A 104 0.32 6.55 15.48
C SER A 104 -0.28 7.87 14.96
N GLY A 105 -1.08 7.80 13.89
CA GLY A 105 -1.90 8.91 13.39
C GLY A 105 -3.21 9.17 14.13
N ASP A 106 -3.72 8.22 14.93
CA ASP A 106 -4.93 8.37 15.74
C ASP A 106 -4.66 9.07 17.08
N ILE A 107 -3.41 9.35 17.45
CA ILE A 107 -3.11 10.24 18.59
C ILE A 107 -3.87 11.56 18.41
N LEU A 108 -4.00 12.05 17.17
CA LEU A 108 -4.79 13.24 16.83
C LEU A 108 -6.30 13.09 17.12
N ASN A 109 -6.83 11.86 17.07
CA ASN A 109 -8.22 11.54 17.40
C ASN A 109 -8.45 11.20 18.88
N LEU A 110 -7.39 11.02 19.67
CA LEU A 110 -7.47 10.80 21.13
C LEU A 110 -7.85 12.06 21.91
N GLY A 111 -8.15 13.17 21.24
CA GLY A 111 -8.64 14.41 21.83
C GLY A 111 -8.18 15.65 21.06
N LYS A 112 -8.90 16.76 21.22
CA LYS A 112 -8.57 18.03 20.56
C LYS A 112 -7.33 18.71 21.15
N GLU A 113 -7.00 18.42 22.41
CA GLU A 113 -5.90 19.06 23.14
C GLU A 113 -4.68 18.16 23.31
N SER A 114 -3.48 18.73 23.21
CA SER A 114 -2.21 18.00 23.33
C SER A 114 -2.05 17.24 24.65
N ARG A 115 -2.38 17.87 25.78
CA ARG A 115 -2.34 17.22 27.11
C ARG A 115 -3.37 16.10 27.25
N GLY A 116 -4.58 16.30 26.72
CA GLY A 116 -5.63 15.28 26.72
C GLY A 116 -5.24 14.04 25.92
N ARG A 117 -4.65 14.23 24.74
CA ARG A 117 -4.12 13.15 23.89
C ARG A 117 -3.06 12.32 24.61
N ILE A 118 -2.08 12.97 25.25
CA ILE A 118 -1.00 12.29 25.99
C ILE A 118 -1.58 11.51 27.18
N LYS A 119 -2.52 12.09 27.92
CA LYS A 119 -3.15 11.41 29.07
C LYS A 119 -3.95 10.18 28.63
N ASN A 120 -4.72 10.29 27.56
CA ASN A 120 -5.52 9.18 27.02
C ASN A 120 -4.63 8.07 26.42
N TYR A 121 -3.51 8.46 25.79
CA TYR A 121 -2.50 7.52 25.30
C TYR A 121 -1.82 6.75 26.45
N LEU A 122 -1.41 7.46 27.51
CA LEU A 122 -0.83 6.85 28.71
C LEU A 122 -1.83 5.93 29.42
N HIS A 123 -3.11 6.32 29.49
CA HIS A 123 -4.16 5.47 30.05
C HIS A 123 -4.34 4.18 29.24
N ALA A 124 -4.40 4.28 27.90
CA ALA A 124 -4.50 3.11 27.03
C ALA A 124 -3.28 2.18 27.14
N LEU A 125 -2.06 2.73 27.25
CA LEU A 125 -0.86 1.94 27.55
C LEU A 125 -0.96 1.24 28.90
N THR A 126 -1.44 1.95 29.92
CA THR A 126 -1.62 1.40 31.28
C THR A 126 -2.69 0.30 31.30
N ASP A 127 -3.75 0.42 30.51
CA ASP A 127 -4.79 -0.61 30.37
C ASP A 127 -4.26 -1.86 29.65
N ILE A 128 -3.40 -1.69 28.63
CA ILE A 128 -2.75 -2.79 27.93
C ILE A 128 -1.81 -3.55 28.88
N THR A 129 -1.07 -2.86 29.75
CA THR A 129 -0.15 -3.51 30.70
C THR A 129 -0.86 -4.17 31.87
N ASN A 130 -1.98 -3.60 32.33
CA ASN A 130 -2.67 -4.06 33.54
C ASN A 130 -3.77 -5.10 33.27
N HIS A 131 -4.21 -5.27 32.01
CA HIS A 131 -5.27 -6.20 31.66
C HIS A 131 -4.81 -7.22 30.62
N LYS A 132 -4.56 -8.45 31.08
CA LYS A 132 -4.08 -9.57 30.25
C LYS A 132 -4.95 -9.83 29.00
N GLN A 133 -6.27 -9.69 29.12
CA GLN A 133 -7.21 -9.85 28.00
C GLN A 133 -7.03 -8.76 26.93
N ILE A 134 -6.74 -7.51 27.34
CA ILE A 134 -6.49 -6.40 26.42
C ILE A 134 -5.14 -6.58 25.74
N TYR A 135 -4.13 -7.03 26.48
CA TYR A 135 -2.82 -7.38 25.93
C TYR A 135 -2.90 -8.49 24.85
N GLU A 136 -3.64 -9.57 25.12
CA GLU A 136 -3.84 -10.66 24.14
C GLU A 136 -4.59 -10.19 22.88
N GLN A 137 -5.60 -9.33 23.04
CA GLN A 137 -6.30 -8.70 21.91
C GLN A 137 -5.40 -7.77 21.10
N PHE A 138 -4.51 -7.03 21.76
CA PHE A 138 -3.53 -6.16 21.13
C PHE A 138 -2.48 -6.95 20.31
N VAL A 139 -1.91 -8.01 20.89
CA VAL A 139 -0.97 -8.91 20.18
C VAL A 139 -1.65 -9.57 18.98
N THR A 140 -2.89 -10.05 19.14
CA THR A 140 -3.66 -10.64 18.03
C THR A 140 -3.91 -9.62 16.92
N SER A 141 -4.20 -8.37 17.28
CA SER A 141 -4.38 -7.28 16.31
C SER A 141 -3.09 -7.00 15.53
N ILE A 142 -1.93 -7.02 16.20
CA ILE A 142 -0.62 -6.86 15.54
C ILE A 142 -0.35 -7.96 14.52
N VAL A 143 -0.59 -9.23 14.88
CA VAL A 143 -0.42 -10.38 13.97
C VAL A 143 -1.40 -10.29 12.79
N LEU A 144 -2.64 -9.86 13.03
CA LEU A 144 -3.62 -9.68 11.96
C LEU A 144 -3.23 -8.53 11.03
N ILE A 145 -2.68 -7.43 11.56
CA ILE A 145 -2.17 -6.33 10.74
C ILE A 145 -0.95 -6.78 9.91
N SER A 146 -0.02 -7.55 10.48
CA SER A 146 1.17 -8.02 9.75
C SER A 146 0.81 -8.97 8.60
N THR A 147 -0.09 -9.93 8.82
CA THR A 147 -0.57 -10.84 7.76
C THR A 147 -1.28 -10.10 6.62
N ILE A 148 -2.08 -9.07 6.94
CA ILE A 148 -2.68 -8.19 5.93
C ILE A 148 -1.60 -7.40 5.18
N GLN A 149 -0.60 -6.89 5.89
CA GLN A 149 0.50 -6.13 5.29
C GLN A 149 1.30 -6.99 4.31
N ASP A 150 1.59 -8.25 4.66
CA ASP A 150 2.27 -9.18 3.76
C ASP A 150 1.45 -9.47 2.49
N SER A 151 0.14 -9.67 2.63
CA SER A 151 -0.76 -9.83 1.49
C SER A 151 -0.78 -8.59 0.59
N LYS A 152 -0.83 -7.40 1.19
CA LYS A 152 -0.74 -6.13 0.46
C LYS A 152 0.60 -5.95 -0.24
N ASN A 153 1.72 -6.31 0.39
CA ASN A 153 3.04 -6.26 -0.23
C ASN A 153 3.14 -7.20 -1.44
N ARG A 154 2.58 -8.41 -1.37
CA ARG A 154 2.53 -9.34 -2.52
C ARG A 154 1.73 -8.75 -3.69
N ASN A 155 0.57 -8.17 -3.40
CA ASN A 155 -0.24 -7.51 -4.43
C ASN A 155 0.47 -6.28 -5.00
N PHE A 156 1.14 -5.48 -4.16
CA PHE A 156 1.95 -4.35 -4.62
C PHE A 156 3.07 -4.81 -5.56
N LEU A 157 3.77 -5.89 -5.23
CA LEU A 157 4.80 -6.47 -6.10
C LEU A 157 4.23 -6.93 -7.45
N GLY A 158 3.06 -7.58 -7.44
CA GLY A 158 2.34 -7.94 -8.66
C GLY A 158 2.00 -6.73 -9.55
N GLY A 159 1.50 -5.66 -8.94
CA GLY A 159 1.24 -4.39 -9.63
C GLY A 159 2.51 -3.74 -10.17
N LEU A 160 3.60 -3.77 -9.42
CA LEU A 160 4.90 -3.25 -9.85
C LEU A 160 5.41 -4.00 -11.09
N ILE A 161 5.40 -5.34 -11.07
CA ILE A 161 5.83 -6.16 -12.21
C ILE A 161 4.97 -5.88 -13.45
N ALA A 162 3.64 -5.84 -13.29
CA ALA A 162 2.73 -5.52 -14.39
C ALA A 162 2.99 -4.11 -14.98
N THR A 163 3.35 -3.14 -14.13
CA THR A 163 3.71 -1.79 -14.56
C THR A 163 5.02 -1.78 -15.35
N VAL A 164 6.05 -2.51 -14.90
CA VAL A 164 7.33 -2.65 -15.62
C VAL A 164 7.13 -3.31 -16.98
N ILE A 165 6.31 -4.36 -17.07
CA ILE A 165 5.95 -5.00 -18.34
C ILE A 165 5.25 -4.00 -19.26
N SER A 166 4.25 -3.26 -18.73
CA SER A 166 3.53 -2.22 -19.49
C SER A 166 4.48 -1.18 -20.07
N PHE A 167 5.41 -0.69 -19.25
CA PHE A 167 6.42 0.28 -19.67
C PHE A 167 7.35 -0.28 -20.75
N SER A 168 7.80 -1.53 -20.61
CA SER A 168 8.68 -2.18 -21.59
C SER A 168 8.00 -2.35 -22.95
N LEU A 169 6.74 -2.76 -22.96
CA LEU A 169 5.92 -2.86 -24.18
C LEU A 169 5.69 -1.50 -24.82
N LEU A 170 5.47 -0.45 -24.01
CA LEU A 170 5.30 0.91 -24.49
C LEU A 170 6.59 1.44 -25.13
N VAL A 171 7.75 1.21 -24.53
CA VAL A 171 9.05 1.61 -25.10
C VAL A 171 9.29 0.89 -26.44
N ALA A 172 8.95 -0.40 -26.54
CA ALA A 172 9.02 -1.11 -27.82
C ALA A 172 8.06 -0.54 -28.88
N LEU A 173 6.85 -0.14 -28.47
CA LEU A 173 5.90 0.55 -29.35
C LEU A 173 6.47 1.88 -29.85
N MET A 174 6.99 2.72 -28.95
CA MET A 174 7.60 4.01 -29.28
C MET A 174 8.77 3.84 -30.25
N ALA A 175 9.67 2.88 -30.00
CA ALA A 175 10.80 2.61 -30.90
C ALA A 175 10.33 2.25 -32.32
N ILE A 176 9.25 1.48 -32.46
CA ILE A 176 8.69 1.12 -33.77
C ILE A 176 8.06 2.33 -34.47
N VAL A 177 7.41 3.21 -33.70
CA VAL A 177 6.82 4.46 -34.23
C VAL A 177 7.93 5.41 -34.69
N GLU A 178 8.98 5.59 -33.89
CA GLU A 178 10.10 6.50 -34.15
C GLU A 178 11.01 6.02 -35.29
N ILE A 179 11.34 4.72 -35.39
CA ILE A 179 12.11 4.17 -36.53
C ILE A 179 11.43 4.43 -37.88
N LYS A 180 10.10 4.57 -37.90
CA LYS A 180 9.32 4.86 -39.12
C LYS A 180 9.07 6.34 -39.35
N LEU A 181 9.38 7.17 -38.37
CA LEU A 181 9.33 8.62 -38.42
C LEU A 181 10.75 9.13 -38.15
N PRO A 182 11.67 9.07 -39.13
CA PRO A 182 12.79 9.99 -39.09
C PRO A 182 12.17 11.38 -39.16
N VAL A 183 12.23 12.11 -38.06
CA VAL A 183 12.00 13.56 -38.07
C VAL A 183 12.98 14.19 -39.06
#